data_AF-A0A7S1SPP2-F1
#
_entry.id   AF-A0A7S1SPP2-F1
#
_cell.length_a   1.000
_cell.length_b   1.000
_cell.length_c   1.000
_cell.angle_alpha   90.00
_cell.angle_beta   90.00
_cell.angle_gamma   90.00
#
_symmetry.space_group_name_H-M   'P 1'
#
loop_
_entity.id
_entity.type
_entity.pdbx_description
1 polymer ?
#
loop_
_entity_poly.entity_id
_entity_poly.type
_entity_poly.pdbx_seq_one_letter_code
_entity_poly.pdbx_strand_id
1 'polypeptide(L)'
;MCARGATLALLAVVSCCLGGAAWGADILMTFQGDPVIPPGSYEPAVELSRGDSHTYYFNTAVVNGSQFDFEIVLEVLRGDADLVVEGPISDASGQFPATPTLQRFSLHHTGSEIVFLPREDLEDAGRGLYSATVHGFDEVSEYRITLEEAYTSRRPPLEEQAVLEAVWEKCCHSQNACYELEFAVRASGYLGPDEELDNFCHQRDQTCDSEGHITSLRLSGENMECEMPEELGNLKHLVRLEMEDNFLFGSVERVFE
;
A
#
# COMPACT_ATOMS: atom_id res chain seq x y z
N MET A 1 34.79 35.23 -1.80
CA MET A 1 34.67 33.76 -1.83
C MET A 1 33.75 33.39 -0.67
N CYS A 2 32.47 33.14 -0.98
CA CYS A 2 31.46 32.74 -0.01
C CYS A 2 31.49 31.22 0.12
N ALA A 3 31.61 30.70 1.34
CA ALA A 3 31.26 29.32 1.65
C ALA A 3 29.89 29.35 2.33
N ARG A 4 28.88 28.83 1.62
CA ARG A 4 27.55 28.50 2.13
C ARG A 4 27.62 27.18 2.89
N GLY A 5 26.81 27.05 3.94
CA GLY A 5 26.63 25.82 4.70
C GLY A 5 25.74 26.07 5.91
N ALA A 6 24.50 26.48 5.66
CA ALA A 6 23.44 26.50 6.66
C ALA A 6 22.44 25.42 6.26
N THR A 7 22.21 24.45 7.15
CA THR A 7 20.96 23.70 7.20
C THR A 7 20.59 23.51 8.67
N LEU A 8 19.49 24.13 9.04
CA LEU A 8 18.87 24.17 10.36
C LEU A 8 17.45 23.62 10.17
N ALA A 9 16.91 22.98 11.22
CA ALA A 9 15.55 22.39 11.35
C ALA A 9 15.40 20.98 10.74
N LEU A 10 14.75 19.99 11.36
CA LEU A 10 13.64 20.04 12.33
C LEU A 10 13.91 19.24 13.62
N LEU A 11 13.68 19.90 14.76
CA LEU A 11 13.26 19.27 16.01
C LEU A 11 11.73 19.38 16.06
N ALA A 12 11.01 18.31 15.74
CA ALA A 12 9.58 18.24 15.99
C ALA A 12 9.37 17.72 17.42
N VAL A 13 8.83 18.59 18.26
CA VAL A 13 8.44 18.32 19.64
C VAL A 13 7.16 17.49 19.61
N VAL A 14 7.25 16.20 19.97
CA VAL A 14 6.06 15.45 20.40
C VAL A 14 5.77 15.85 21.84
N SER A 15 4.83 16.77 22.01
CA SER A 15 4.28 17.10 23.32
C SER A 15 3.14 16.15 23.62
N CYS A 16 3.34 15.23 24.55
CA CYS A 16 2.25 14.46 25.16
C CYS A 16 2.36 14.57 26.69
N CYS A 17 1.45 15.35 27.29
CA CYS A 17 1.11 15.31 28.72
C CYS A 17 -0.09 14.35 28.84
N LEU A 18 -0.30 13.46 29.81
CA LEU A 18 0.29 13.08 31.09
C LEU A 18 -0.35 11.72 31.46
N GLY A 19 0.40 10.83 32.11
CA GLY A 19 -0.19 9.67 32.80
C GLY A 19 0.80 8.52 32.93
N GLY A 20 1.42 8.38 34.11
CA GLY A 20 2.62 7.59 34.30
C GLY A 20 2.48 6.08 34.10
N ALA A 21 3.42 5.52 33.34
CA ALA A 21 4.02 4.20 33.54
C ALA A 21 5.40 4.24 32.87
N ALA A 22 6.44 3.91 33.63
CA ALA A 22 7.80 3.84 33.12
C ALA A 22 7.94 2.71 32.09
N TRP A 23 8.16 3.06 30.82
CA TRP A 23 8.71 2.19 29.78
C TRP A 23 9.82 2.94 29.07
N GLY A 24 10.86 2.20 28.66
CA GLY A 24 12.18 2.71 28.31
C GLY A 24 12.17 3.77 27.21
N ALA A 25 13.20 4.61 27.24
CA ALA A 25 13.46 5.61 26.22
C ALA A 25 13.33 5.02 24.80
N ASP A 26 12.43 5.62 24.01
CA ASP A 26 12.40 5.50 22.56
C ASP A 26 13.78 5.91 22.01
N ILE A 27 14.67 4.93 21.85
CA ILE A 27 15.79 5.08 20.95
C ILE A 27 15.17 5.02 19.56
N LEU A 28 14.99 6.17 18.92
CA LEU A 28 14.84 6.21 17.47
C LEU A 28 16.07 5.48 16.91
N MET A 29 15.88 4.25 16.42
CA MET A 29 16.92 3.56 15.68
C MET A 29 17.30 4.45 14.49
N THR A 30 18.58 4.62 14.22
CA THR A 30 19.03 5.42 13.08
C THR A 30 19.73 4.53 12.07
N PHE A 31 19.43 4.71 10.79
CA PHE A 31 20.15 4.09 9.69
C PHE A 31 20.92 5.17 8.93
N GLN A 32 22.25 5.04 8.87
CA GLN A 32 23.16 6.06 8.28
C GLN A 32 23.04 7.48 8.85
N GLY A 33 22.49 7.62 10.06
CA GLY A 33 22.26 8.91 10.70
C GLY A 33 20.84 9.46 10.51
N ASP A 34 20.05 8.84 9.62
CA ASP A 34 18.65 9.15 9.43
C ASP A 34 17.76 8.31 10.36
N PRO A 35 16.66 8.86 10.88
CA PRO A 35 15.76 8.12 11.76
C PRO A 35 15.05 6.99 11.01
N VAL A 36 15.02 5.82 11.63
CA VAL A 36 14.07 4.76 11.29
C VAL A 36 12.75 5.11 11.96
N ILE A 37 11.72 5.33 11.16
CA ILE A 37 10.42 5.80 11.63
C ILE A 37 9.51 4.62 12.00
N PRO A 38 8.66 4.75 13.03
CA PRO A 38 7.62 3.77 13.32
C PRO A 38 6.46 3.86 12.31
N PRO A 39 5.51 2.91 12.31
CA PRO A 39 4.22 3.10 11.65
C PRO A 39 3.53 4.39 12.10
N GLY A 40 2.89 5.09 11.17
CA GLY A 40 2.28 6.40 11.38
C GLY A 40 2.17 7.22 10.10
N SER A 41 1.55 8.39 10.21
CA SER A 41 1.38 9.34 9.11
C SER A 41 2.36 10.51 9.23
N TYR A 42 2.99 10.86 8.12
CA TYR A 42 4.09 11.81 8.02
C TYR A 42 3.83 12.80 6.88
N GLU A 43 3.87 14.09 7.22
CA GLU A 43 3.82 15.19 6.25
C GLU A 43 5.15 15.96 6.31
N PRO A 44 5.99 15.90 5.27
CA PRO A 44 7.25 16.62 5.26
C PRO A 44 7.01 18.14 5.19
N ALA A 45 7.80 18.90 5.94
CA ALA A 45 7.73 20.37 5.92
C ALA A 45 8.33 21.00 4.64
N VAL A 46 9.06 20.22 3.86
CA VAL A 46 9.67 20.63 2.60
C VAL A 46 8.94 19.91 1.47
N GLU A 47 8.60 20.63 0.42
CA GLU A 47 7.95 20.10 -0.78
C GLU A 47 9.01 19.51 -1.73
N LEU A 48 8.62 18.54 -2.56
CA LEU A 48 9.51 18.00 -3.59
C LEU A 48 9.37 18.76 -4.91
N SER A 49 10.48 19.22 -5.47
CA SER A 49 10.53 19.63 -6.88
C SER A 49 10.87 18.43 -7.76
N ARG A 50 10.74 18.60 -9.08
CA ARG A 50 11.12 17.61 -10.08
C ARG A 50 12.56 17.10 -9.86
N GLY A 51 12.67 15.81 -9.57
CA GLY A 51 13.94 15.12 -9.34
C GLY A 51 14.43 15.12 -7.89
N ASP A 52 13.75 15.82 -6.98
CA ASP A 52 13.98 15.69 -5.55
C ASP A 52 13.33 14.41 -5.01
N SER A 53 13.81 13.94 -3.86
CA SER A 53 13.22 12.79 -3.18
C SER A 53 13.36 12.87 -1.66
N HIS A 54 12.42 12.27 -0.94
CA HIS A 54 12.58 11.94 0.48
C HIS A 54 12.59 10.44 0.66
N THR A 55 13.51 9.93 1.48
CA THR A 55 13.59 8.52 1.83
C THR A 55 13.23 8.34 3.30
N TYR A 56 12.32 7.41 3.55
CA TYR A 56 11.87 7.00 4.87
C TYR A 56 12.36 5.58 5.11
N TYR A 57 13.09 5.38 6.21
CA TYR A 57 13.54 4.05 6.63
C TYR A 57 12.58 3.50 7.67
N PHE A 58 12.14 2.25 7.49
CA PHE A 58 11.24 1.58 8.42
C PHE A 58 11.66 0.13 8.60
N ASN A 59 11.25 -0.48 9.71
CA ASN A 59 11.66 -1.83 10.07
C ASN A 59 10.44 -2.75 10.13
N THR A 60 10.49 -3.84 9.36
CA THR A 60 9.45 -4.89 9.32
C THR A 60 9.79 -6.06 10.26
N ALA A 61 10.83 -5.96 11.07
CA ALA A 61 11.19 -6.95 12.08
C ALA A 61 10.29 -6.84 13.33
N VAL A 62 9.04 -7.30 13.22
CA VAL A 62 8.18 -7.51 14.39
C VAL A 62 8.32 -8.97 14.86
N VAL A 63 8.85 -9.13 16.08
CA VAL A 63 9.07 -10.41 16.77
C VAL A 63 7.96 -10.65 17.79
N ASN A 64 6.87 -11.27 17.34
CA ASN A 64 5.97 -12.23 18.01
C ASN A 64 4.59 -12.17 17.33
N GLY A 65 4.22 -13.21 16.58
CA GLY A 65 2.91 -13.30 15.89
C GLY A 65 3.00 -12.87 14.42
N SER A 66 3.45 -13.78 13.57
CA SER A 66 3.71 -13.69 12.12
C SER A 66 2.50 -13.32 11.24
N GLN A 67 1.85 -12.19 11.49
CA GLN A 67 0.47 -11.98 11.08
C GLN A 67 0.14 -10.52 10.69
N PHE A 68 1.07 -9.82 10.04
CA PHE A 68 0.77 -8.49 9.50
C PHE A 68 1.16 -8.40 8.03
N ASP A 69 0.34 -7.72 7.26
CA ASP A 69 0.73 -7.15 5.98
C ASP A 69 1.19 -5.71 6.22
N PHE A 70 2.05 -5.18 5.36
CA PHE A 70 2.56 -3.82 5.53
C PHE A 70 2.08 -2.95 4.38
N GLU A 71 1.46 -1.83 4.70
CA GLU A 71 0.85 -0.95 3.73
C GLU A 71 1.52 0.42 3.81
N ILE A 72 1.85 0.98 2.64
CA ILE A 72 2.44 2.31 2.53
C ILE A 72 1.56 3.11 1.59
N VAL A 73 0.89 4.12 2.13
CA VAL A 73 -0.01 5.00 1.41
C VAL A 73 0.69 6.33 1.17
N LEU A 74 0.82 6.72 -0.10
CA LEU A 74 1.26 8.04 -0.52
C LEU A 74 0.03 8.84 -0.99
N GLU A 75 -0.41 9.80 -0.20
CA GLU A 75 -1.46 10.74 -0.59
C GLU A 75 -0.81 11.98 -1.22
N VAL A 76 -0.94 12.15 -2.54
CA VAL A 76 -0.46 13.36 -3.24
C VAL A 76 -1.50 14.46 -3.08
N LEU A 77 -1.21 15.42 -2.21
CA LEU A 77 -2.08 16.57 -1.90
C LEU A 77 -2.06 17.61 -3.03
N ARG A 78 -0.92 17.73 -3.71
CA ARG A 78 -0.71 18.63 -4.84
C ARG A 78 0.49 18.19 -5.67
N GLY A 79 0.41 18.35 -6.99
CA GLY A 79 1.50 18.02 -7.91
C GLY A 79 1.51 16.56 -8.30
N ASP A 80 2.71 16.01 -8.49
CA ASP A 80 2.94 14.65 -8.95
C ASP A 80 4.13 14.06 -8.19
N ALA A 81 3.91 12.94 -7.52
CA ALA A 81 4.94 12.23 -6.80
C ALA A 81 4.68 10.73 -6.84
N ASP A 82 5.76 9.96 -7.06
CA ASP A 82 5.70 8.50 -7.05
C ASP A 82 6.45 7.95 -5.82
N LEU A 83 6.06 6.76 -5.39
CA LEU A 83 6.60 6.01 -4.27
C LEU A 83 7.37 4.78 -4.78
N VAL A 84 8.59 4.62 -4.29
CA VAL A 84 9.43 3.45 -4.50
C VAL A 84 9.67 2.78 -3.16
N VAL A 85 9.32 1.51 -3.03
CA VAL A 85 9.55 0.74 -1.80
C VAL A 85 10.48 -0.41 -2.09
N GLU A 86 11.54 -0.52 -1.29
CA GLU A 86 12.60 -1.50 -1.48
C GLU A 86 12.99 -2.14 -0.16
N GLY A 87 13.29 -3.43 -0.20
CA GLY A 87 14.03 -4.08 0.88
C GLY A 87 14.15 -5.59 0.72
N PRO A 88 14.75 -6.25 1.72
CA PRO A 88 15.56 -5.64 2.77
C PRO A 88 16.77 -4.89 2.22
N ILE A 89 17.06 -3.71 2.77
CA ILE A 89 18.24 -2.92 2.38
C ILE A 89 19.49 -3.28 3.21
N SER A 90 19.32 -4.00 4.32
CA SER A 90 20.40 -4.60 5.11
C SER A 90 20.23 -6.13 5.18
N ASP A 91 21.32 -6.88 5.24
CA ASP A 91 21.25 -8.33 5.41
C ASP A 91 20.78 -8.75 6.83
N ALA A 92 20.56 -10.05 7.04
CA ALA A 92 20.11 -10.59 8.33
C ALA A 92 21.10 -10.36 9.49
N SER A 93 22.34 -9.97 9.21
CA SER A 93 23.35 -9.58 10.20
C SER A 93 23.43 -8.06 10.43
N GLY A 94 22.61 -7.27 9.71
CA GLY A 94 22.60 -5.81 9.73
C GLY A 94 23.65 -5.17 8.82
N GLN A 95 24.29 -5.94 7.92
CA GLN A 95 25.32 -5.46 7.01
C GLN A 95 24.70 -4.81 5.76
N PHE A 96 25.30 -3.70 5.30
CA PHE A 96 24.81 -2.85 4.21
C PHE A 96 25.93 -2.52 3.20
N PRO A 97 25.65 -2.32 1.90
CA PRO A 97 24.34 -2.49 1.23
C PRO A 97 24.03 -3.95 0.96
N ALA A 98 22.80 -4.36 1.28
CA ALA A 98 22.22 -5.55 0.67
C ALA A 98 21.54 -5.15 -0.65
N THR A 99 21.53 -6.06 -1.62
CA THR A 99 20.70 -5.88 -2.82
C THR A 99 19.25 -6.17 -2.42
N PRO A 100 18.32 -5.21 -2.58
CA PRO A 100 16.91 -5.45 -2.31
C PRO A 100 16.40 -6.61 -3.15
N THR A 101 15.70 -7.54 -2.53
CA THR A 101 15.05 -8.68 -3.19
C THR A 101 13.59 -8.37 -3.53
N LEU A 102 12.99 -7.41 -2.83
CA LEU A 102 11.68 -6.86 -3.09
C LEU A 102 11.81 -5.40 -3.52
N GLN A 103 11.17 -5.09 -4.64
CA GLN A 103 10.95 -3.72 -5.12
C GLN A 103 9.49 -3.59 -5.55
N ARG A 104 8.86 -2.50 -5.12
CA ARG A 104 7.51 -2.10 -5.51
C ARG A 104 7.55 -0.62 -5.86
N PHE A 105 6.73 -0.25 -6.82
CA PHE A 105 6.64 1.10 -7.34
C PHE A 105 5.17 1.43 -7.37
N SER A 106 4.78 2.59 -6.86
CA SER A 106 3.56 3.20 -7.36
C SER A 106 3.84 3.72 -8.76
N LEU A 107 2.85 3.58 -9.62
CA LEU A 107 2.90 4.08 -10.99
C LEU A 107 1.64 4.94 -11.18
N HIS A 108 1.76 6.26 -10.98
CA HIS A 108 0.90 7.30 -11.58
C HIS A 108 -0.56 7.46 -11.06
N HIS A 109 -1.29 8.57 -11.29
CA HIS A 109 -0.98 9.92 -11.83
C HIS A 109 -1.87 11.02 -11.18
N THR A 110 -2.76 10.68 -10.23
CA THR A 110 -3.55 11.59 -9.39
C THR A 110 -4.17 10.81 -8.24
N GLY A 111 -4.15 11.35 -7.01
CA GLY A 111 -4.85 10.77 -5.85
C GLY A 111 -3.94 10.06 -4.86
N SER A 112 -4.51 9.16 -4.05
CA SER A 112 -3.74 8.32 -3.13
C SER A 112 -3.18 7.10 -3.85
N GLU A 113 -1.89 6.87 -3.68
CA GLU A 113 -1.16 5.71 -4.18
C GLU A 113 -0.89 4.77 -3.02
N ILE A 114 -1.00 3.46 -3.26
CA ILE A 114 -0.80 2.47 -2.23
C ILE A 114 0.23 1.46 -2.72
N VAL A 115 1.26 1.24 -1.91
CA VAL A 115 2.18 0.13 -2.05
C VAL A 115 1.90 -0.86 -0.94
N PHE A 116 1.31 -1.98 -1.34
CA PHE A 116 1.03 -3.10 -0.44
C PHE A 116 2.21 -4.08 -0.45
N LEU A 117 2.67 -4.46 0.73
CA LEU A 117 3.68 -5.49 0.97
C LEU A 117 2.98 -6.66 1.68
N PRO A 118 2.51 -7.67 0.92
CA PRO A 118 1.93 -8.86 1.51
C PRO A 118 2.92 -9.54 2.46
N ARG A 119 2.41 -10.15 3.53
CA ARG A 119 3.27 -10.89 4.47
C ARG A 119 4.11 -11.97 3.80
N GLU A 120 3.59 -12.64 2.77
CA GLU A 120 4.29 -13.69 2.03
C GLU A 120 5.53 -13.10 1.36
N ASP A 121 5.35 -11.98 0.67
CA ASP A 121 6.44 -11.23 0.04
C ASP A 121 7.46 -10.74 1.08
N LEU A 122 7.03 -10.31 2.27
CA LEU A 122 7.92 -9.94 3.37
C LEU A 122 8.67 -11.12 3.99
N GLU A 123 8.04 -12.30 4.05
CA GLU A 123 8.65 -13.55 4.54
C GLU A 123 9.68 -14.08 3.54
N ASP A 124 9.37 -14.04 2.25
CA ASP A 124 10.25 -14.46 1.16
C ASP A 124 11.44 -13.52 0.96
N ALA A 125 11.19 -12.21 0.96
CA ALA A 125 12.25 -11.20 0.81
C ALA A 125 13.13 -11.09 2.06
N GLY A 126 12.56 -11.36 3.24
CA GLY A 126 13.17 -11.28 4.55
C GLY A 126 12.65 -10.09 5.35
N ARG A 127 12.37 -10.29 6.64
CA ARG A 127 11.98 -9.20 7.55
C ARG A 127 13.21 -8.42 8.02
N GLY A 128 13.13 -7.10 8.09
CA GLY A 128 14.28 -6.26 8.43
C GLY A 128 14.08 -4.79 8.05
N LEU A 129 15.17 -4.13 7.67
CA LEU A 129 15.13 -2.72 7.30
C LEU A 129 14.73 -2.55 5.83
N TYR A 130 13.76 -1.66 5.58
CA TYR A 130 13.23 -1.30 4.26
C TYR A 130 13.31 0.21 4.07
N SER A 131 13.22 0.66 2.82
CA SER A 131 13.14 2.08 2.45
C SER A 131 11.92 2.35 1.60
N ALA A 132 11.22 3.44 1.92
CA ALA A 132 10.18 4.05 1.10
C ALA A 132 10.70 5.40 0.60
N THR A 133 10.92 5.55 -0.70
CA THR A 133 11.43 6.78 -1.31
C THR A 133 10.34 7.41 -2.16
N VAL A 134 9.94 8.64 -1.80
CA VAL A 134 8.99 9.44 -2.57
C VAL A 134 9.78 10.36 -3.49
N HIS A 135 9.47 10.34 -4.78
CA HIS A 135 10.12 11.13 -5.84
C HIS A 135 9.15 12.17 -6.38
N GLY A 136 9.56 13.44 -6.42
CA GLY A 136 8.76 14.52 -7.00
C GLY A 136 8.95 14.63 -8.51
N PHE A 137 7.85 14.84 -9.24
CA PHE A 137 7.85 14.99 -10.71
C PHE A 137 7.29 16.32 -11.20
N ASP A 138 6.66 17.11 -10.33
CA ASP A 138 6.15 18.44 -10.66
C ASP A 138 7.05 19.59 -10.15
N GLU A 139 6.69 20.84 -10.43
CA GLU A 139 7.36 22.01 -9.86
C GLU A 139 7.25 22.04 -8.33
N VAL A 140 6.09 21.59 -7.81
CA VAL A 140 5.81 21.44 -6.39
C VAL A 140 4.98 20.18 -6.19
N SER A 141 5.51 19.26 -5.37
CA SER A 141 4.82 18.03 -4.98
C SER A 141 4.66 18.02 -3.46
N GLU A 142 3.43 18.26 -3.01
CA GLU A 142 3.01 18.19 -1.60
C GLU A 142 2.33 16.85 -1.38
N TYR A 143 2.72 16.14 -0.32
CA TYR A 143 2.17 14.81 -0.03
C TYR A 143 2.16 14.49 1.45
N ARG A 144 1.40 13.47 1.79
CA ARG A 144 1.40 12.77 3.07
C ARG A 144 1.76 11.31 2.82
N ILE A 145 2.67 10.74 3.59
CA ILE A 145 2.98 9.31 3.55
C ILE A 145 2.53 8.66 4.85
N THR A 146 1.86 7.53 4.76
CA THR A 146 1.36 6.78 5.90
C THR A 146 1.87 5.35 5.82
N LEU A 147 2.54 4.90 6.88
CA LEU A 147 3.07 3.54 7.01
C LEU A 147 2.21 2.80 8.03
N GLU A 148 1.60 1.70 7.63
CA GLU A 148 0.67 0.94 8.48
C GLU A 148 1.04 -0.54 8.51
N GLU A 149 1.12 -1.07 9.72
CA GLU A 149 1.07 -2.52 9.94
C GLU A 149 -0.40 -2.92 9.97
N ALA A 150 -0.85 -3.66 8.97
CA ALA A 150 -2.24 -4.08 8.84
C ALA A 150 -2.46 -5.49 9.42
N TYR A 151 -3.52 -5.63 10.23
CA TYR A 151 -3.81 -6.83 11.02
C TYR A 151 -4.44 -7.98 10.21
N THR A 152 -4.31 -9.19 10.75
CA THR A 152 -4.54 -10.50 10.13
C THR A 152 -5.93 -10.86 9.61
N SER A 153 -6.92 -9.99 9.68
CA SER A 153 -8.32 -10.41 9.54
C SER A 153 -9.18 -9.50 8.66
N ARG A 154 -8.55 -8.64 7.85
CA ARG A 154 -9.29 -7.78 6.91
C ARG A 154 -9.97 -8.64 5.86
N ARG A 155 -11.28 -8.50 5.72
CA ARG A 155 -12.09 -9.16 4.69
C ARG A 155 -13.12 -8.15 4.20
N PRO A 156 -13.46 -8.11 2.89
CA PRO A 156 -14.52 -7.24 2.43
C PRO A 156 -15.83 -7.53 3.16
N PRO A 157 -16.64 -6.51 3.49
CA PRO A 157 -18.00 -6.74 4.01
C PRO A 157 -18.83 -7.64 3.09
N LEU A 158 -19.87 -8.29 3.62
CA LEU A 158 -20.69 -9.22 2.83
C LEU A 158 -21.33 -8.53 1.62
N GLU A 159 -21.70 -7.26 1.73
CA GLU A 159 -22.19 -6.47 0.60
C GLU A 159 -21.15 -6.31 -0.52
N GLU A 160 -19.89 -6.08 -0.20
CA GLU A 160 -18.83 -5.90 -1.20
C GLU A 160 -18.39 -7.24 -1.80
N GLN A 161 -18.38 -8.32 -1.00
CA GLN A 161 -18.19 -9.67 -1.52
C GLN A 161 -19.28 -10.03 -2.54
N ALA A 162 -20.53 -9.63 -2.29
CA ALA A 162 -21.62 -9.85 -3.23
C ALA A 162 -21.45 -9.05 -4.53
N VAL A 163 -20.83 -7.87 -4.47
CA VAL A 163 -20.46 -7.11 -5.68
C VAL A 163 -19.41 -7.87 -6.49
N LEU A 164 -18.34 -8.34 -5.85
CA LEU A 164 -17.30 -9.11 -6.54
C LEU A 164 -17.87 -10.39 -7.19
N GLU A 165 -18.75 -11.11 -6.47
CA GLU A 165 -19.41 -12.30 -7.01
C GLU A 165 -20.33 -11.95 -8.19
N ALA A 166 -21.05 -10.82 -8.14
CA ALA A 166 -21.90 -10.38 -9.25
C ALA A 166 -21.07 -10.00 -10.49
N VAL A 167 -19.94 -9.31 -10.30
CA VAL A 167 -18.98 -9.03 -11.38
C VAL A 167 -18.46 -10.34 -11.96
N TRP A 168 -18.11 -11.30 -11.11
CA TRP A 168 -17.62 -12.60 -11.54
C TRP A 168 -18.66 -13.34 -12.39
N GLU A 169 -19.88 -13.49 -11.88
CA GLU A 169 -20.98 -14.17 -12.56
C GLU A 169 -21.37 -13.49 -13.88
N LYS A 170 -21.17 -12.18 -14.03
CA LYS A 170 -21.55 -11.43 -15.24
C LYS A 170 -20.47 -11.46 -16.32
N CYS A 171 -19.20 -11.52 -15.92
CA CYS A 171 -18.08 -11.19 -16.81
C CYS A 171 -17.10 -12.34 -17.07
N CYS A 172 -17.17 -13.42 -16.29
CA CYS A 172 -16.18 -14.49 -16.27
C CYS A 172 -16.66 -15.76 -16.97
N HIS A 173 -17.10 -15.63 -18.22
CA HIS A 173 -17.66 -16.75 -19.00
C HIS A 173 -16.67 -17.37 -20.00
N SER A 174 -15.62 -16.65 -20.37
CA SER A 174 -14.63 -17.13 -21.33
C SER A 174 -13.58 -18.03 -20.66
N GLN A 175 -12.86 -18.83 -21.45
CA GLN A 175 -11.83 -19.70 -20.92
C GLN A 175 -10.69 -18.87 -20.32
N ASN A 176 -10.34 -19.11 -19.05
CA ASN A 176 -9.36 -18.35 -18.27
C ASN A 176 -9.76 -16.87 -18.05
N ALA A 177 -11.05 -16.53 -18.14
CA ALA A 177 -11.52 -15.25 -17.63
C ALA A 177 -11.41 -15.23 -16.10
N CYS A 178 -11.06 -14.07 -15.56
CA CYS A 178 -11.10 -13.77 -14.13
C CYS A 178 -10.26 -14.73 -13.30
N TYR A 179 -9.08 -15.10 -13.79
CA TYR A 179 -8.23 -16.06 -13.10
C TYR A 179 -7.86 -15.55 -11.70
N GLU A 180 -7.33 -14.32 -11.60
CA GLU A 180 -6.95 -13.73 -10.31
C GLU A 180 -8.18 -13.40 -9.45
N LEU A 181 -9.24 -12.85 -10.07
CA LEU A 181 -10.48 -12.52 -9.35
C LEU A 181 -11.17 -13.78 -8.78
N GLU A 182 -11.19 -14.90 -9.52
CA GLU A 182 -11.77 -16.16 -9.04
C GLU A 182 -11.04 -16.66 -7.80
N PHE A 183 -9.71 -16.59 -7.77
CA PHE A 183 -8.95 -16.90 -6.55
C PHE A 183 -9.32 -15.95 -5.41
N ALA A 184 -9.29 -14.64 -5.65
CA ALA A 184 -9.56 -13.64 -4.63
C ALA A 184 -10.98 -13.75 -4.01
N VAL A 185 -11.98 -14.09 -4.83
CA VAL A 185 -13.39 -14.18 -4.41
C VAL A 185 -13.74 -15.56 -3.88
N ARG A 186 -13.37 -16.62 -4.62
CA ARG A 186 -13.85 -17.99 -4.37
C ARG A 186 -12.84 -18.90 -3.67
N ALA A 187 -11.54 -18.61 -3.65
CA ALA A 187 -10.60 -19.35 -2.78
C ALA A 187 -10.94 -19.15 -1.29
N SER A 188 -11.49 -17.98 -0.94
CA SER A 188 -12.05 -17.68 0.39
C SER A 188 -13.22 -18.60 0.82
N GLY A 189 -13.80 -19.36 -0.12
CA GLY A 189 -14.89 -20.32 0.12
C GLY A 189 -14.45 -21.79 0.20
N TYR A 190 -13.23 -22.12 -0.24
CA TYR A 190 -12.67 -23.48 -0.17
C TYR A 190 -11.88 -23.72 1.12
N LEU A 191 -11.32 -22.67 1.69
CA LEU A 191 -10.52 -22.72 2.90
C LEU A 191 -11.43 -22.46 4.12
N GLY A 192 -11.24 -23.23 5.19
CA GLY A 192 -12.09 -23.16 6.38
C GLY A 192 -12.06 -21.77 7.06
N PRO A 193 -12.96 -21.51 8.03
CA PRO A 193 -13.05 -20.23 8.73
C PRO A 193 -11.78 -19.80 9.50
N ASP A 194 -10.77 -20.68 9.59
CA ASP A 194 -9.49 -20.44 10.24
C ASP A 194 -8.33 -20.17 9.24
N GLU A 195 -8.60 -20.16 7.93
CA GLU A 195 -7.61 -19.85 6.90
C GLU A 195 -7.78 -18.38 6.43
N GLU A 196 -7.31 -17.46 7.28
CA GLU A 196 -7.30 -16.01 7.05
C GLU A 196 -6.39 -15.57 5.88
N LEU A 197 -5.56 -16.47 5.35
CA LEU A 197 -4.38 -16.14 4.56
C LEU A 197 -4.64 -15.80 3.08
N ASP A 198 -5.87 -16.00 2.57
CA ASP A 198 -6.11 -15.94 1.11
C ASP A 198 -7.44 -15.26 0.75
N ASN A 199 -7.89 -14.30 1.56
CA ASN A 199 -9.06 -13.48 1.21
C ASN A 199 -8.66 -12.29 0.32
N PHE A 200 -9.63 -11.71 -0.40
CA PHE A 200 -9.42 -10.60 -1.34
C PHE A 200 -8.49 -9.48 -0.82
N CYS A 201 -8.59 -9.08 0.45
CA CYS A 201 -7.80 -7.99 1.01
C CYS A 201 -6.31 -8.32 1.24
N HIS A 202 -5.92 -9.59 1.09
CA HIS A 202 -4.53 -10.05 1.21
C HIS A 202 -3.91 -10.38 -0.16
N GLN A 203 -4.68 -10.28 -1.25
CA GLN A 203 -4.19 -10.53 -2.60
C GLN A 203 -3.30 -9.40 -3.10
N ARG A 204 -2.32 -9.74 -3.94
CA ARG A 204 -1.44 -8.75 -4.58
C ARG A 204 -2.29 -7.77 -5.40
N ASP A 205 -1.94 -6.50 -5.31
CA ASP A 205 -2.55 -5.38 -6.06
C ASP A 205 -4.07 -5.19 -5.84
N GLN A 206 -4.69 -5.98 -4.95
CA GLN A 206 -5.98 -5.70 -4.35
C GLN A 206 -5.74 -4.99 -3.03
N THR A 207 -6.57 -4.01 -2.69
CA THR A 207 -6.38 -3.26 -1.46
C THR A 207 -7.70 -3.00 -0.76
N CYS A 208 -7.67 -3.13 0.55
CA CYS A 208 -8.76 -2.75 1.42
C CYS A 208 -8.28 -1.76 2.48
N ASP A 209 -9.15 -0.88 2.97
CA ASP A 209 -8.85 -0.02 4.11
C ASP A 209 -8.75 -0.80 5.43
N SER A 210 -8.49 -0.12 6.54
CA SER A 210 -8.37 -0.73 7.86
C SER A 210 -9.65 -1.42 8.37
N GLU A 211 -10.83 -1.07 7.81
CA GLU A 211 -12.13 -1.68 8.14
C GLU A 211 -12.46 -2.85 7.20
N GLY A 212 -11.65 -3.07 6.17
CA GLY A 212 -11.79 -4.16 5.20
C GLY A 212 -12.54 -3.75 3.93
N HIS A 213 -12.94 -2.50 3.77
CA HIS A 213 -13.62 -2.04 2.55
C HIS A 213 -12.65 -1.98 1.37
N ILE A 214 -13.10 -2.43 0.20
CA ILE A 214 -12.31 -2.42 -1.03
C ILE A 214 -12.02 -0.98 -1.46
N THR A 215 -10.74 -0.62 -1.46
CA THR A 215 -10.24 0.71 -1.87
C THR A 215 -9.55 0.67 -3.23
N SER A 216 -8.98 -0.48 -3.61
CA SER A 216 -8.39 -0.71 -4.94
C SER A 216 -8.85 -2.05 -5.48
N LEU A 217 -9.42 -2.03 -6.69
CA LEU A 217 -9.83 -3.22 -7.44
C LEU A 217 -9.09 -3.26 -8.77
N ARG A 218 -8.15 -4.21 -8.89
CA ARG A 218 -7.41 -4.45 -10.14
C ARG A 218 -7.99 -5.65 -10.87
N LEU A 219 -8.47 -5.41 -12.08
CA LEU A 219 -9.04 -6.43 -12.98
C LEU A 219 -8.38 -6.41 -14.36
N SER A 220 -7.26 -5.71 -14.51
CA SER A 220 -6.61 -5.52 -15.81
C SER A 220 -6.10 -6.82 -16.39
N GLY A 221 -6.41 -7.09 -17.67
CA GLY A 221 -5.95 -8.30 -18.36
C GLY A 221 -6.64 -9.60 -17.94
N GLU A 222 -7.76 -9.54 -17.22
CA GLU A 222 -8.50 -10.71 -16.73
C GLU A 222 -9.40 -11.37 -17.81
N ASN A 223 -9.27 -11.02 -19.09
CA ASN A 223 -10.10 -11.53 -20.21
C ASN A 223 -11.62 -11.44 -19.97
N MET A 224 -12.06 -10.44 -19.20
CA MET A 224 -13.48 -10.22 -18.89
C MET A 224 -14.27 -9.82 -20.13
N GLU A 225 -15.43 -10.43 -20.36
CA GLU A 225 -16.30 -10.11 -21.51
C GLU A 225 -17.74 -9.92 -21.04
N CYS A 226 -18.16 -8.65 -20.88
CA CYS A 226 -19.50 -8.29 -20.43
C CYS A 226 -19.81 -6.81 -20.68
N GLU A 227 -21.08 -6.45 -20.51
CA GLU A 227 -21.44 -5.05 -20.29
C GLU A 227 -20.93 -4.61 -18.92
N MET A 228 -20.38 -3.39 -18.86
CA MET A 228 -19.85 -2.76 -17.65
C MET A 228 -20.75 -3.05 -16.43
N PRO A 229 -20.22 -3.70 -15.37
CA PRO A 229 -21.03 -4.07 -14.20
C PRO A 229 -21.37 -2.82 -13.37
N GLU A 230 -22.66 -2.46 -13.35
CA GLU A 230 -23.21 -1.34 -12.56
C GLU A 230 -23.07 -1.59 -11.06
N GLU A 231 -22.94 -2.86 -10.67
CA GLU A 231 -22.72 -3.31 -9.29
C GLU A 231 -21.42 -2.72 -8.69
N LEU A 232 -20.41 -2.41 -9.51
CA LEU A 232 -19.20 -1.73 -9.06
C LEU A 232 -19.49 -0.37 -8.41
N GLY A 233 -20.59 0.28 -8.78
CA GLY A 233 -21.05 1.52 -8.15
C GLY A 233 -21.43 1.36 -6.67
N ASN A 234 -21.57 0.13 -6.17
CA ASN A 234 -21.84 -0.15 -4.76
C ASN A 234 -20.58 -0.20 -3.89
N LEU A 235 -19.38 -0.23 -4.48
CA LEU A 235 -18.11 -0.17 -3.74
C LEU A 235 -17.83 1.29 -3.34
N LYS A 236 -18.44 1.74 -2.23
CA LYS A 236 -18.44 3.16 -1.83
C LYS A 236 -17.07 3.69 -1.35
N HIS A 237 -16.16 2.78 -1.02
CA HIS A 237 -14.81 3.10 -0.57
C HIS A 237 -13.79 2.98 -1.71
N LEU A 238 -14.22 2.59 -2.92
CA LEU A 238 -13.33 2.37 -4.04
C LEU A 238 -12.72 3.70 -4.50
N VAL A 239 -11.39 3.77 -4.43
CA VAL A 239 -10.60 4.92 -4.87
C VAL A 239 -9.90 4.62 -6.19
N ARG A 240 -9.56 3.34 -6.44
CA ARG A 240 -8.84 2.89 -7.63
C ARG A 240 -9.55 1.71 -8.27
N LEU A 241 -9.79 1.81 -9.57
CA LEU A 241 -10.35 0.75 -10.39
C LEU A 241 -9.54 0.62 -11.68
N GLU A 242 -8.91 -0.53 -11.87
CA GLU A 242 -8.17 -0.87 -13.08
C GLU A 242 -8.94 -1.97 -13.82
N MET A 243 -9.24 -1.75 -15.10
CA MET A 243 -10.04 -2.68 -15.92
C MET A 243 -9.57 -2.72 -17.38
N GLU A 244 -8.42 -2.10 -17.67
CA GLU A 244 -7.83 -2.11 -19.00
C GLU A 244 -7.48 -3.53 -19.47
N ASP A 245 -7.26 -3.68 -20.77
CA ASP A 245 -6.93 -4.98 -21.38
C ASP A 245 -7.99 -6.08 -21.16
N ASN A 246 -9.26 -5.68 -21.07
CA ASN A 246 -10.43 -6.57 -21.08
C ASN A 246 -11.33 -6.34 -22.31
N PHE A 247 -12.36 -7.18 -22.47
CA PHE A 247 -13.39 -7.10 -23.52
C PHE A 247 -14.70 -6.48 -23.01
N LEU A 248 -14.61 -5.47 -22.15
CA LEU A 248 -15.76 -4.77 -21.57
C LEU A 248 -16.41 -3.81 -22.59
N PHE A 249 -17.73 -3.68 -22.55
CA PHE A 249 -18.49 -2.72 -23.35
C PHE A 249 -19.54 -1.99 -22.51
N GLY A 250 -20.10 -0.88 -23.02
CA GLY A 250 -21.06 -0.05 -22.28
C GLY A 250 -20.47 1.31 -21.87
N SER A 251 -21.14 2.02 -20.95
CA SER A 251 -20.70 3.34 -20.46
C SER A 251 -20.39 3.30 -18.98
N VAL A 252 -19.24 3.87 -18.60
CA VAL A 252 -18.82 4.06 -17.20
C VAL A 252 -19.78 4.97 -16.43
N GLU A 253 -20.47 5.89 -17.13
CA GLU A 253 -21.43 6.83 -16.53
C GLU A 253 -22.61 6.14 -15.84
N ARG A 254 -22.91 4.87 -16.20
CA ARG A 254 -23.98 4.11 -15.53
C ARG A 254 -23.54 3.51 -14.19
N VAL A 255 -22.24 3.47 -13.94
CA VAL A 255 -21.65 2.84 -12.75
C VAL A 255 -21.37 3.88 -11.68
N PHE A 256 -20.77 5.01 -12.07
CA PHE A 256 -20.37 6.08 -11.17
C PHE A 256 -21.15 7.35 -11.52
N GLU A 257 -22.21 7.61 -10.76
CA GLU A 257 -22.97 8.87 -10.77
C GLU A 257 -22.46 9.84 -9.70
#